data_AF-A0A2G2PEX4-F1
#
_entry.id   AF-A0A2G2PEX4-F1
#
_cell.length_a   1.000
_cell.length_b   1.000
_cell.length_c   1.000
_cell.angle_alpha   90.00
_cell.angle_beta   90.00
_cell.angle_gamma   90.00
#
_symmetry.space_group_name_H-M   'P 1'
#
loop_
_entity.id
_entity.type
_entity.pdbx_description
1 polymer ?
#
loop_
_entity_poly.entity_id
_entity_poly.type
_entity_poly.pdbx_seq_one_letter_code
_entity_poly.pdbx_strand_id
1 'polypeptide(L)' 'MKIWIQDTNTKSHRLIRLNCEEHSDYKYVGDLDENELNIFFLDLQKDMDLEKNIKLIKYYGYLHLFIIHKNK' A
#
# COMPACT_ATOMS: atom_id res chain seq x y z
N MET A 1 9.51 -3.65 -8.26
CA MET A 1 9.94 -2.41 -7.58
C MET A 1 10.14 -2.73 -6.11
N LYS A 2 11.18 -2.20 -5.47
CA LYS A 2 11.35 -2.34 -4.01
C LYS A 2 10.12 -1.76 -3.32
N ILE A 3 9.50 -2.49 -2.40
CA ILE A 3 8.38 -1.99 -1.61
C ILE A 3 8.73 -2.09 -0.14
N TRP A 4 8.56 -0.97 0.54
CA TRP A 4 8.67 -0.83 1.98
C TRP A 4 7.31 -0.41 2.52
N ILE A 5 6.88 -0.98 3.65
CA ILE A 5 5.57 -0.72 4.24
C ILE A 5 5.65 -0.27 5.70
N GLN A 6 4.82 0.70 6.05
CA GLN A 6 4.41 0.98 7.41
C GLN A 6 2.89 0.81 7.52
N ASP A 7 2.45 -0.07 8.41
CA ASP A 7 1.04 -0.41 8.61
C ASP A 7 0.61 -0.03 10.03
N THR A 8 -0.29 0.94 10.13
CA THR A 8 -0.89 1.36 11.39
C THR A 8 -2.37 0.98 11.39
N ASN A 9 -2.72 -0.02 12.18
CA ASN A 9 -4.10 -0.46 12.33
C ASN A 9 -4.70 0.09 13.63
N THR A 10 -5.79 0.85 13.50
CA THR A 10 -6.54 1.41 14.64
C THR A 10 -7.97 0.88 14.64
N LYS A 11 -8.76 1.26 15.65
CA LYS A 11 -10.16 0.84 15.76
C LYS A 11 -11.06 1.39 14.64
N SER A 12 -10.78 2.58 14.12
CA SER A 12 -11.63 3.23 13.11
C SER A 12 -11.11 3.09 11.69
N HIS A 13 -9.80 2.93 11.53
CA HIS A 13 -9.16 2.87 10.22
C HIS A 13 -7.82 2.15 10.28
N ARG A 14 -7.34 1.74 9.10
CA ARG A 14 -5.99 1.25 8.85
C ARG A 14 -5.30 2.23 7.90
N LEU A 15 -4.11 2.70 8.28
CA LEU A 15 -3.26 3.56 7.47
C LEU A 15 -2.08 2.72 6.97
N ILE A 16 -2.01 2.53 5.65
CA ILE A 16 -0.89 1.88 4.98
C ILE A 16 -0.05 2.94 4.29
N ARG A 17 1.23 3.00 4.60
CA ARG A 17 2.19 3.83 3.87
C ARG A 17 3.16 2.92 3.13
N LEU A 18 3.31 3.17 1.83
CA LEU A 18 4.19 2.44 0.94
C LEU A 18 5.27 3.38 0.42
N ASN A 19 6.49 2.87 0.33
CA ASN A 19 7.62 3.60 -0.24
C ASN A 19 8.45 2.68 -1.13
N CYS A 20 8.97 3.22 -2.23
CA CYS A 20 9.86 2.52 -3.14
C CYS A 20 11.32 2.56 -2.70
N GLU A 21 11.63 3.37 -1.69
CA GLU A 21 12.95 3.53 -1.09
C GLU A 21 12.96 3.10 0.37
N GLU A 22 14.16 2.81 0.88
CA GLU A 22 14.37 2.41 2.26
C GLU A 22 14.03 3.55 3.22
N HIS A 23 13.27 3.22 4.26
CA HIS A 23 12.92 4.13 5.35
C HIS A 23 13.01 3.40 6.69
N SER A 24 13.58 4.08 7.69
CA SER A 24 13.85 3.52 9.03
C SER A 24 12.64 2.88 9.71
N ASP A 25 11.45 3.44 9.48
CA ASP A 25 10.22 3.05 10.18
C ASP A 25 9.34 2.11 9.33
N TYR A 26 9.89 1.59 8.23
CA TYR A 26 9.19 0.75 7.27
C TYR A 26 9.84 -0.63 7.24
N LYS A 27 9.02 -1.64 6.96
CA LYS A 27 9.47 -3.02 6.77
C LYS A 27 9.59 -3.30 5.29
N TYR A 28 10.69 -3.89 4.86
CA TYR A 28 10.84 -4.35 3.49
C TYR A 28 9.86 -5.51 3.23
N VAL A 29 9.09 -5.38 2.15
CA VAL A 29 8.10 -6.38 1.72
C VAL A 29 8.67 -7.28 0.63
N GLY A 30 9.48 -6.71 -0.26
CA GLY A 30 10.04 -7.42 -1.40
C GLY A 30 10.15 -6.53 -2.63
N ASP A 31 10.67 -7.12 -3.70
CA ASP A 31 10.75 -6.50 -5.02
C ASP A 31 9.53 -6.90 -5.85
N LEU A 32 8.41 -6.23 -5.64
CA LEU A 32 7.13 -6.60 -6.26
C LEU A 32 7.03 -6.12 -7.70
N ASP A 33 6.73 -7.01 -8.64
CA ASP A 33 6.28 -6.62 -9.96
C ASP A 33 4.84 -6.05 -9.95
N GLU A 34 4.32 -5.65 -11.12
CA GLU A 34 2.99 -5.07 -11.20
C GLU A 34 1.86 -6.06 -10.85
N ASN A 35 2.02 -7.34 -11.19
CA ASN A 35 1.03 -8.38 -10.86
C ASN A 35 1.03 -8.66 -9.36
N GLU A 36 2.22 -8.74 -8.75
CA GLU A 36 2.38 -8.92 -7.31
C GLU A 36 1.82 -7.72 -6.54
N LEU A 37 2.04 -6.49 -7.05
CA LEU A 37 1.49 -5.28 -6.45
C LEU A 37 -0.04 -5.21 -6.57
N ASN A 38 -0.61 -5.68 -7.68
CA ASN A 38 -2.06 -5.81 -7.85
C ASN A 38 -2.67 -6.75 -6.82
N ILE A 39 -2.09 -7.94 -6.65
CA ILE A 39 -2.54 -8.91 -5.64
C ILE A 39 -2.45 -8.29 -4.24
N PHE A 40 -1.32 -7.64 -3.94
CA PHE A 40 -1.10 -6.95 -2.67
C PHE A 40 -2.19 -5.90 -2.37
N PHE A 41 -2.55 -5.06 -3.35
CA PHE A 41 -3.60 -4.05 -3.17
C PHE A 41 -5.00 -4.67 -2.97
N LEU A 42 -5.32 -5.73 -3.70
CA LEU A 42 -6.59 -6.45 -3.56
C LEU A 42 -6.73 -7.14 -2.20
N ASP A 43 -5.62 -7.66 -1.66
CA ASP A 43 -5.57 -8.23 -0.30
C ASP A 43 -5.77 -7.16 0.78
N LEU A 44 -5.33 -5.92 0.54
CA LEU A 44 -5.59 -4.80 1.45
C LEU A 44 -7.05 -4.33 1.42
N GLN A 45 -7.60 -4.11 0.22
CA GLN A 45 -8.98 -3.68 0.02
C GLN A 45 -9.47 -4.10 -1.36
N LYS A 46 -10.47 -5.00 -1.41
CA LYS A 46 -10.98 -5.58 -2.66
C LYS A 46 -11.60 -4.59 -3.64
N ASP A 47 -12.09 -3.45 -3.15
CA ASP A 47 -12.83 -2.43 -3.92
C ASP A 47 -11.96 -1.19 -4.19
N MET A 48 -10.66 -1.40 -4.40
CA MET A 48 -9.70 -0.33 -4.64
C MET A 48 -9.50 -0.07 -6.14
N ASP A 49 -9.30 1.21 -6.52
CA ASP A 49 -8.87 1.59 -7.86
C ASP A 49 -7.37 1.26 -8.07
N LEU A 50 -7.11 0.07 -8.60
CA LEU A 50 -5.77 -0.47 -8.83
C LEU A 50 -4.98 0.35 -9.85
N GLU A 51 -5.61 0.70 -10.97
CA GLU A 51 -4.95 1.40 -12.08
C GLU A 51 -4.40 2.76 -11.60
N LYS A 52 -5.23 3.52 -10.88
CA LYS A 52 -4.82 4.79 -10.29
C LYS A 52 -3.69 4.60 -9.30
N ASN A 53 -3.80 3.65 -8.37
CA ASN A 53 -2.83 3.48 -7.30
C ASN A 53 -1.47 2.97 -7.81
N ILE A 54 -1.46 2.09 -8.81
CA ILE A 54 -0.21 1.70 -9.49
C ILE A 54 0.44 2.90 -10.19
N LYS A 55 -0.35 3.72 -10.90
CA LYS A 55 0.21 4.93 -11.55
C LYS A 55 0.80 5.88 -10.53
N LEU A 56 0.12 6.10 -9.41
CA LEU A 56 0.58 7.01 -8.35
C LEU A 56 1.88 6.53 -7.71
N ILE A 57 1.97 5.26 -7.29
CA ILE A 57 3.19 4.75 -6.64
C ILE A 57 4.38 4.72 -7.61
N LYS A 58 4.16 4.42 -8.89
CA LYS A 58 5.20 4.49 -9.92
C LYS A 58 5.68 5.92 -10.16
N TYR A 59 4.76 6.89 -10.17
CA TYR A 59 5.08 8.28 -10.46
C TYR A 59 5.77 8.98 -9.27
N TYR A 60 5.24 8.79 -8.06
CA TYR A 60 5.73 9.49 -6.87
C TYR A 60 6.79 8.72 -6.09
N GLY A 61 6.93 7.41 -6.30
CA GLY A 61 7.80 6.55 -5.48
C GLY A 61 7.24 6.24 -4.09
N TYR A 62 6.02 6.69 -3.77
CA TYR A 62 5.33 6.37 -2.52
C TYR A 62 3.81 6.41 -2.71
N LEU A 63 3.08 5.77 -1.79
CA LEU A 63 1.63 5.79 -1.77
C LEU A 63 1.09 5.61 -0.35
N HIS A 64 0.14 6.46 0.05
CA HIS A 64 -0.55 6.34 1.33
C HIS A 64 -2.01 5.94 1.11
N LEU A 65 -2.43 4.86 1.75
CA LEU A 65 -3.79 4.33 1.67
C LEU A 65 -4.46 4.48 3.05
N PHE A 66 -5.64 5.10 3.04
CA PHE A 66 -6.46 5.29 4.23
C PHE A 66 -7.72 4.42 4.11
N ILE A 67 -7.73 3.29 4.81
CA ILE A 67 -8.79 2.28 4.73
C ILE A 67 -9.68 2.42 5.95
N ILE A 68 -10.94 2.81 5.75
CA ILE A 68 -11.92 2.98 6.84
C ILE A 68 -12.55 1.64 7.17
N HIS A 69 -12.55 1.25 8.45
CA HIS A 69 -13.31 0.10 8.90
C HIS A 69 -14.80 0.47 8.89
N LYS A 70 -15.55 -0.05 7.91
CA LYS A 70 -17.01 0.08 7.93
C LYS A 70 -17.54 -0.76 9.09
N ASN A 71 -17.98 -0.12 10.16
CA ASN A 71 -18.84 -0.78 11.14
C ASN A 71 -20.12 -1.19 10.39
N LYS A 72 -20.37 -2.51 10.34
CA LYS A 72 -21.67 -3.03 9.88
C LYS A 72 -22.77 -2.61 10.84
#